data_AF-A0A962VVR8-F1
#
_entry.id   AF-A0A962VVR8-F1
#
_cell.length_a   1.000
_cell.length_b   1.000
_cell.length_c   1.000
_cell.angle_alpha   90.00
_cell.angle_beta   90.00
_cell.angle_gamma   90.00
#
_symmetry.space_group_name_H-M   'P 1'
#
loop_
_entity.id
_entity.type
_entity.pdbx_description
1 polymer ?
#
loop_
_entity_poly.entity_id
_entity_poly.type
_entity_poly.pdbx_seq_one_letter_code
_entity_poly.pdbx_strand_id
1 'polypeptide(L)'
;PQITVRMLLNHSAGFGGSDYRNGFTNAPVPGYAAQVLESLATQRLKHLPGEMAVYCNDCLTMIEPLVAAVSGRPYTQFVAEEILAPLDMTHSRFALEPFPAGSFAPGYTGDRADPQEYTNAYATGGLYSTPNDMAHLAMMFMNGGRYGNVRVLSASSVAEMGSDQTRNLL
;
A
#
# COMPACT_ATOMS: atom_id res chain seq x y z
N PRO A 1 -5.96 -16.58 18.70
CA PRO A 1 -4.64 -16.03 18.31
C PRO A 1 -4.68 -14.50 18.25
N GLN A 2 -3.58 -13.80 18.54
CA GLN A 2 -3.49 -12.34 18.36
C GLN A 2 -3.06 -12.02 16.93
N ILE A 3 -3.53 -10.88 16.39
CA ILE A 3 -3.14 -10.39 15.06
C ILE A 3 -1.69 -9.90 15.12
N THR A 4 -0.92 -10.19 14.07
CA THR A 4 0.47 -9.74 13.93
C THR A 4 0.66 -8.94 12.65
N VAL A 5 1.77 -8.19 12.54
CA VAL A 5 2.13 -7.47 11.30
C VAL A 5 2.25 -8.42 10.11
N ARG A 6 2.79 -9.63 10.32
CA ARG A 6 2.88 -10.65 9.26
C ARG A 6 1.51 -11.06 8.74
N MET A 7 0.53 -11.19 9.64
CA MET A 7 -0.87 -11.51 9.28
C MET A 7 -1.55 -10.40 8.48
N LEU A 8 -1.15 -9.14 8.70
CA LEU A 8 -1.63 -8.03 7.88
C LEU A 8 -1.07 -8.12 6.45
N LEU A 9 0.25 -8.37 6.33
CA LEU A 9 0.97 -8.41 5.06
C LEU A 9 0.65 -9.64 4.19
N ASN A 10 0.30 -10.78 4.80
CA ASN A 10 -0.06 -12.00 4.07
C ASN A 10 -1.59 -12.24 3.97
N HIS A 11 -2.40 -11.23 4.33
CA HIS A 11 -3.86 -11.27 4.31
C HIS A 11 -4.51 -12.36 5.19
N SER A 12 -3.89 -12.75 6.30
CA SER A 12 -4.42 -13.76 7.21
C SER A 12 -4.93 -13.20 8.55
N ALA A 13 -5.13 -11.88 8.67
CA ALA A 13 -5.58 -11.26 9.93
C ALA A 13 -7.05 -11.53 10.29
N GLY A 14 -7.88 -11.94 9.32
CA GLY A 14 -9.29 -12.28 9.54
C GLY A 14 -10.25 -11.10 9.49
N PHE A 15 -9.88 -9.95 8.93
CA PHE A 15 -10.79 -8.80 8.82
C PHE A 15 -12.01 -9.10 7.93
N GLY A 16 -13.12 -8.44 8.25
CA GLY A 16 -14.45 -8.76 7.73
C GLY A 16 -14.75 -8.25 6.31
N GLY A 17 -13.86 -7.47 5.71
CA GLY A 17 -14.07 -6.84 4.41
C GLY A 17 -13.34 -5.50 4.35
N SER A 18 -13.79 -4.63 3.43
CA SER A 18 -13.23 -3.29 3.28
C SER A 18 -14.22 -2.19 3.58
N ASP A 19 -13.82 -1.25 4.44
CA ASP A 19 -14.50 0.02 4.60
C ASP A 19 -14.14 0.96 3.44
N TYR A 20 -15.03 1.03 2.45
CA TYR A 20 -14.84 1.85 1.26
C TYR A 20 -15.26 3.32 1.42
N ARG A 21 -15.80 3.72 2.58
CA ARG A 21 -16.20 5.12 2.77
C ARG A 21 -14.97 6.02 2.58
N ASN A 22 -15.09 7.02 1.72
CA ASN A 22 -13.98 7.91 1.35
C ASN A 22 -12.74 7.20 0.76
N GLY A 23 -12.81 5.92 0.39
CA GLY A 23 -11.66 5.20 -0.16
C GLY A 23 -11.30 5.65 -1.58
N PHE A 24 -12.32 5.94 -2.40
CA PHE A 24 -12.21 6.40 -3.78
C PHE A 24 -13.06 7.66 -3.97
N THR A 25 -12.43 8.75 -4.37
CA THR A 25 -13.05 10.08 -4.47
C THR A 25 -12.49 10.88 -5.64
N ASN A 26 -13.11 12.02 -5.96
CA ASN A 26 -12.63 12.97 -6.97
C ASN A 26 -11.93 14.21 -6.34
N ALA A 27 -11.59 14.11 -5.07
CA ALA A 27 -10.86 15.10 -4.28
C ALA A 27 -10.13 14.38 -3.13
N PRO A 28 -9.00 14.90 -2.64
CA PRO A 28 -8.27 14.24 -1.56
C PRO A 28 -9.08 14.27 -0.25
N VAL A 29 -9.17 13.13 0.43
CA VAL A 29 -9.83 13.02 1.74
C VAL A 29 -8.84 12.44 2.75
N PRO A 30 -8.32 13.25 3.70
CA PRO A 30 -7.39 12.76 4.70
C PRO A 30 -8.10 11.87 5.74
N GLY A 31 -7.33 11.03 6.43
CA GLY A 31 -7.83 10.27 7.58
C GLY A 31 -8.50 8.93 7.26
N TYR A 32 -8.41 8.44 6.02
CA TYR A 32 -8.98 7.16 5.62
C TYR A 32 -8.52 5.99 6.52
N ALA A 33 -7.22 5.87 6.81
CA ALA A 33 -6.72 4.79 7.67
C ALA A 33 -7.27 4.86 9.11
N ALA A 34 -7.48 6.05 9.66
CA ALA A 34 -8.09 6.23 10.98
C ALA A 34 -9.57 5.79 10.97
N GLN A 35 -10.31 6.16 9.92
CA GLN A 35 -11.69 5.73 9.72
C GLN A 35 -11.79 4.19 9.62
N VAL A 36 -10.89 3.54 8.87
CA VAL A 36 -10.84 2.08 8.78
C VAL A 36 -10.55 1.47 10.16
N LEU A 37 -9.62 2.03 10.93
CA LEU A 37 -9.32 1.56 12.28
C LEU A 37 -10.55 1.64 13.22
N GLU A 38 -11.32 2.72 13.15
CA GLU A 38 -12.57 2.87 13.90
C GLU A 38 -13.60 1.80 13.52
N SER A 39 -13.75 1.53 12.22
CA SER A 39 -14.61 0.44 11.73
C SER A 39 -14.16 -0.91 12.27
N LEU A 40 -12.87 -1.24 12.13
CA LEU A 40 -12.29 -2.51 12.59
C LEU A 40 -12.46 -2.72 14.09
N ALA A 41 -12.35 -1.65 14.90
CA ALA A 41 -12.50 -1.71 16.35
C ALA A 41 -13.89 -2.22 16.81
N THR A 42 -14.92 -2.10 15.96
CA THR A 42 -16.30 -2.53 16.27
C THR A 42 -16.70 -3.82 15.57
N GLN A 43 -15.93 -4.25 14.57
CA GLN A 43 -16.21 -5.44 13.77
C GLN A 43 -15.85 -6.75 14.50
N ARG A 44 -16.31 -7.87 13.94
CA ARG A 44 -15.86 -9.21 14.29
C ARG A 44 -14.97 -9.73 13.18
N LEU A 45 -14.02 -10.59 13.54
CA LEU A 45 -13.21 -11.29 12.57
C LEU A 45 -14.05 -12.32 11.82
N LYS A 46 -13.79 -12.48 10.52
CA LYS A 46 -14.42 -13.47 9.63
C LYS A 46 -13.91 -14.89 9.90
N HIS A 47 -12.67 -15.01 10.37
CA HIS A 47 -12.02 -16.25 10.75
C HIS A 47 -10.95 -15.92 11.82
N LEU A 48 -10.39 -16.93 12.49
CA LEU A 48 -9.33 -16.70 13.47
C LEU A 48 -8.10 -16.11 12.76
N PRO A 49 -7.33 -15.22 13.42
CA PRO A 49 -6.07 -14.74 12.87
C PRO A 49 -5.16 -15.93 12.58
N GLY A 50 -4.65 -15.98 11.35
CA GLY A 50 -3.82 -17.04 10.81
C GLY A 50 -4.55 -18.27 10.26
N GLU A 51 -5.87 -18.41 10.39
CA GLU A 51 -6.58 -19.63 9.95
C GLU A 51 -6.60 -19.83 8.43
N MET A 52 -6.72 -18.73 7.67
CA MET A 52 -6.70 -18.73 6.20
C MET A 52 -6.21 -17.37 5.69
N ALA A 53 -5.70 -17.34 4.46
CA ALA A 53 -5.32 -16.11 3.77
C ALA A 53 -6.43 -15.71 2.78
N VAL A 54 -7.06 -14.57 3.01
CA VAL A 54 -8.13 -14.03 2.17
C VAL A 54 -7.82 -12.57 1.90
N TYR A 55 -7.70 -12.20 0.62
CA TYR A 55 -7.33 -10.84 0.18
C TYR A 55 -8.09 -9.77 0.96
N CYS A 56 -7.35 -8.79 1.46
CA CYS A 56 -7.82 -7.85 2.46
C CYS A 56 -7.09 -6.51 2.32
N ASN A 57 -7.78 -5.51 1.76
CA ASN A 57 -7.25 -4.15 1.65
C ASN A 57 -7.07 -3.54 3.04
N ASP A 58 -8.03 -3.70 3.94
CA ASP A 58 -7.99 -3.07 5.28
C ASP A 58 -6.81 -3.59 6.11
N CYS A 59 -6.34 -4.80 5.82
CA CYS A 59 -5.12 -5.35 6.39
C CYS A 59 -3.89 -4.53 5.98
N LEU A 60 -3.78 -4.17 4.70
CA LEU A 60 -2.72 -3.29 4.22
C LEU A 60 -2.93 -1.84 4.63
N THR A 61 -4.18 -1.36 4.70
CA THR A 61 -4.49 -0.01 5.22
C THR A 61 -3.94 0.18 6.64
N MET A 62 -3.91 -0.86 7.48
CA MET A 62 -3.30 -0.79 8.83
C MET A 62 -1.77 -0.65 8.82
N ILE A 63 -1.10 -0.87 7.69
CA ILE A 63 0.34 -0.60 7.57
C ILE A 63 0.64 0.90 7.57
N GLU A 64 -0.26 1.75 7.07
CA GLU A 64 -0.12 3.21 7.10
C GLU A 64 0.09 3.77 8.52
N PRO A 65 -0.83 3.56 9.49
CA PRO A 65 -0.62 4.04 10.85
C PRO A 65 0.53 3.32 11.57
N LEU A 66 0.84 2.07 11.21
CA LEU A 66 1.99 1.35 11.76
C LEU A 66 3.32 2.01 11.36
N VAL A 67 3.49 2.31 10.07
CA VAL A 67 4.67 3.02 9.56
C VAL A 67 4.78 4.39 10.21
N ALA A 68 3.68 5.12 10.33
CA ALA A 68 3.67 6.43 10.99
C ALA A 68 4.08 6.34 12.47
N ALA A 69 3.57 5.34 13.20
CA ALA A 69 3.89 5.13 14.61
C ALA A 69 5.37 4.75 14.83
N VAL A 70 5.97 3.97 13.93
CA VAL A 70 7.36 3.51 14.06
C VAL A 70 8.37 4.54 13.55
N SER A 71 8.07 5.22 12.44
CA SER A 71 9.00 6.16 11.80
C SER A 71 8.85 7.61 12.28
N GLY A 72 7.70 7.96 12.89
CA GLY A 72 7.35 9.33 13.23
C GLY A 72 7.00 10.21 12.01
N ARG A 73 6.81 9.61 10.82
CA ARG A 73 6.59 10.32 9.56
C ARG A 73 5.27 9.87 8.90
N PRO A 74 4.53 10.78 8.21
CA PRO A 74 3.38 10.37 7.41
C PRO A 74 3.74 9.28 6.41
N TYR A 75 2.85 8.29 6.22
CA TYR A 75 3.11 7.13 5.35
C TYR A 75 3.54 7.53 3.93
N THR A 76 2.83 8.49 3.33
CA THR A 76 3.14 8.95 1.97
C THR A 76 4.51 9.62 1.87
N GLN A 77 4.95 10.33 2.91
CA GLN A 77 6.29 10.90 3.01
C GLN A 77 7.35 9.80 3.20
N PHE A 78 7.07 8.82 4.06
CA PHE A 78 7.95 7.67 4.28
C PHE A 78 8.20 6.93 2.96
N VAL A 79 7.14 6.58 2.22
CA VAL A 79 7.27 5.92 0.92
C VAL A 79 8.07 6.77 -0.07
N ALA A 80 7.81 8.08 -0.14
CA ALA A 80 8.52 8.97 -1.05
C ALA A 80 10.03 8.98 -0.80
N GLU A 81 10.46 9.12 0.45
CA GLU A 81 11.90 9.29 0.78
C GLU A 81 12.65 7.97 0.97
N GLU A 82 11.99 6.91 1.47
CA GLU A 82 12.66 5.64 1.78
C GLU A 82 12.55 4.60 0.64
N ILE A 83 11.60 4.79 -0.29
CA ILE A 83 11.36 3.84 -1.38
C ILE A 83 11.49 4.52 -2.73
N LEU A 84 10.71 5.57 -3.02
CA LEU A 84 10.64 6.12 -4.37
C LEU A 84 11.93 6.88 -4.75
N ALA A 85 12.40 7.78 -3.90
CA ALA A 85 13.61 8.55 -4.18
C ALA A 85 14.88 7.67 -4.31
N PRO A 86 15.13 6.69 -3.41
CA PRO A 86 16.28 5.78 -3.54
C PRO A 86 16.24 4.89 -4.79
N LEU A 87 15.06 4.67 -5.37
CA LEU A 87 14.83 3.89 -6.58
C LEU A 87 14.71 4.75 -7.85
N ASP A 88 14.96 6.05 -7.76
CA ASP A 88 14.83 6.99 -8.87
C ASP A 88 13.45 6.92 -9.55
N MET A 89 12.38 6.77 -8.75
CA MET A 89 10.99 6.71 -9.21
C MET A 89 10.37 8.11 -9.22
N THR A 90 10.95 9.02 -10.01
CA THR A 90 10.60 10.46 -9.97
C THR A 90 9.23 10.80 -10.56
N HIS A 91 8.57 9.85 -11.22
CA HIS A 91 7.22 9.98 -11.77
C HIS A 91 6.19 9.21 -10.93
N SER A 92 6.56 8.83 -9.71
CA SER A 92 5.70 8.09 -8.79
C SER A 92 5.33 8.95 -7.59
N ARG A 93 4.04 9.09 -7.31
CA ARG A 93 3.53 9.89 -6.18
C ARG A 93 2.10 9.55 -5.82
N PHE A 94 1.72 9.83 -4.57
CA PHE A 94 0.33 9.81 -4.14
C PHE A 94 -0.38 11.10 -4.57
N ALA A 95 -1.67 10.99 -4.90
CA ALA A 95 -2.52 12.14 -5.20
C ALA A 95 -2.97 12.83 -3.89
N LEU A 96 -2.12 13.68 -3.33
CA LEU A 96 -2.45 14.48 -2.13
C LEU A 96 -3.10 15.82 -2.48
N GLU A 97 -2.92 16.26 -3.72
CA GLU A 97 -3.43 17.49 -4.31
C GLU A 97 -3.70 17.28 -5.80
N PRO A 98 -4.46 18.17 -6.47
CA PRO A 98 -4.66 18.10 -7.91
C PRO A 98 -3.34 18.11 -8.67
N PHE A 99 -3.19 17.16 -9.58
CA PHE A 99 -2.02 17.11 -10.44
C PHE A 99 -2.12 18.14 -11.56
N PRO A 100 -0.99 18.69 -12.03
CA PRO A 100 -0.98 19.52 -13.23
C PRO A 100 -1.62 18.79 -14.41
N ALA A 101 -2.42 19.50 -15.21
CA ALA A 101 -3.04 18.95 -16.40
C ALA A 101 -1.99 18.34 -17.34
N GLY A 102 -2.26 17.13 -17.86
CA GLY A 102 -1.35 16.40 -18.73
C GLY A 102 -0.18 15.70 -18.02
N SER A 103 -0.06 15.80 -16.69
CA SER A 103 0.98 15.09 -15.92
C SER A 103 0.59 13.69 -15.44
N PHE A 104 -0.62 13.25 -15.77
CA PHE A 104 -1.13 11.90 -15.47
C PHE A 104 -2.08 11.44 -16.58
N ALA A 105 -2.26 10.14 -16.72
CA ALA A 105 -3.25 9.56 -17.62
C ALA A 105 -4.62 9.51 -16.93
N PRO A 106 -5.69 10.11 -17.49
CA PRO A 106 -7.02 10.03 -16.92
C PRO A 106 -7.62 8.63 -17.15
N GLY A 107 -8.54 8.24 -16.27
CA GLY A 107 -9.47 7.15 -16.55
C GLY A 107 -10.45 7.55 -17.65
N TYR A 108 -11.07 6.56 -18.30
CA TYR A 108 -12.06 6.79 -19.35
C TYR A 108 -13.31 5.96 -19.12
N THR A 109 -14.47 6.61 -19.21
CA THR A 109 -15.78 5.97 -19.32
C THR A 109 -16.30 6.16 -20.74
N GLY A 110 -16.15 5.12 -21.56
CA GLY A 110 -16.31 5.26 -23.02
C GLY A 110 -15.25 6.21 -23.58
N ASP A 111 -15.66 7.18 -24.40
CA ASP A 111 -14.74 8.18 -24.98
C ASP A 111 -14.53 9.41 -24.08
N ARG A 112 -15.15 9.45 -22.90
CA ARG A 112 -15.07 10.59 -21.97
C ARG A 112 -13.96 10.36 -20.95
N ALA A 113 -13.03 11.31 -20.86
CA ALA A 113 -12.06 11.36 -19.77
C ALA A 113 -12.77 11.66 -18.44
N ASP A 114 -12.49 10.86 -17.43
CA ASP A 114 -13.01 11.06 -16.07
C ASP A 114 -12.11 12.02 -15.27
N PRO A 115 -12.62 12.65 -14.21
CA PRO A 115 -11.81 13.46 -13.30
C PRO A 115 -10.64 12.65 -12.69
N GLN A 116 -9.64 13.35 -12.16
CA GLN A 116 -8.57 12.70 -11.40
C GLN A 116 -9.16 11.88 -10.25
N GLU A 117 -8.79 10.60 -10.20
CA GLU A 117 -9.16 9.70 -9.11
C GLU A 117 -8.20 9.90 -7.92
N TYR A 118 -8.78 9.91 -6.73
CA TYR A 118 -8.05 9.92 -5.46
C TYR A 118 -8.39 8.62 -4.73
N THR A 119 -7.42 7.70 -4.68
CA THR A 119 -7.50 6.54 -3.79
C THR A 119 -6.84 6.91 -2.47
N ASN A 120 -7.66 7.21 -1.45
CA ASN A 120 -7.18 7.64 -0.13
C ASN A 120 -6.65 6.47 0.73
N ALA A 121 -6.81 5.24 0.24
CA ALA A 121 -6.29 4.01 0.85
C ALA A 121 -4.79 3.79 0.55
N TYR A 122 -3.92 4.75 0.94
CA TYR A 122 -2.54 4.85 0.44
C TYR A 122 -1.68 3.59 0.60
N ALA A 123 -1.78 2.88 1.73
CA ALA A 123 -0.99 1.67 1.95
C ALA A 123 -1.50 0.44 1.17
N THR A 124 -2.71 0.53 0.65
CA THR A 124 -3.37 -0.51 -0.14
C THR A 124 -3.25 -0.24 -1.64
N GLY A 125 -3.31 1.04 -2.03
CA GLY A 125 -3.28 1.48 -3.42
C GLY A 125 -3.21 3.00 -3.54
N GLY A 126 -3.36 3.54 -4.75
CA GLY A 126 -3.41 4.99 -4.97
C GLY A 126 -2.09 5.66 -5.30
N LEU A 127 -0.99 4.90 -5.39
CA LEU A 127 0.24 5.41 -5.96
C LEU A 127 0.07 5.53 -7.48
N TYR A 128 0.18 6.75 -8.01
CA TYR A 128 0.37 6.95 -9.45
C TYR A 128 1.83 6.68 -9.77
N SER A 129 2.09 6.00 -10.89
CA SER A 129 3.44 5.63 -11.30
C SER A 129 3.52 5.50 -12.83
N THR A 130 4.70 5.15 -13.34
CA THR A 130 4.94 4.85 -14.75
C THR A 130 5.51 3.45 -14.91
N PRO A 131 5.40 2.82 -16.10
CA PRO A 131 6.05 1.54 -16.35
C PRO A 131 7.57 1.55 -16.08
N ASN A 132 8.25 2.67 -16.38
CA ASN A 132 9.70 2.80 -16.14
C ASN A 132 10.02 2.82 -14.64
N ASP A 133 9.32 3.63 -13.85
CA ASP A 133 9.50 3.67 -12.40
C ASP A 133 9.22 2.30 -11.77
N MET A 134 8.15 1.63 -12.20
CA MET A 134 7.83 0.27 -11.72
C MET A 134 8.89 -0.75 -12.12
N ALA A 135 9.57 -0.58 -13.26
CA ALA A 135 10.71 -1.41 -13.62
C ALA A 135 11.90 -1.23 -12.66
N HIS A 136 12.12 -0.03 -12.11
CA HIS A 136 13.15 0.19 -11.09
C HIS A 136 12.84 -0.60 -9.80
N LEU A 137 11.57 -0.60 -9.37
CA LEU A 137 11.12 -1.41 -8.24
C LEU A 137 11.30 -2.92 -8.51
N ALA A 138 10.96 -3.39 -9.71
CA ALA A 138 11.18 -4.77 -10.11
C ALA A 138 12.67 -5.15 -10.09
N MET A 139 13.54 -4.27 -10.61
CA MET A 139 14.99 -4.44 -10.57
C MET A 139 15.53 -4.50 -9.14
N MET A 140 14.97 -3.70 -8.21
CA MET A 140 15.32 -3.77 -6.79
C MET A 140 15.08 -5.16 -6.21
N PHE A 141 13.93 -5.76 -6.47
CA PHE A 141 13.62 -7.12 -6.03
C PHE A 141 14.51 -8.16 -6.72
N MET A 142 14.67 -8.11 -8.06
CA MET A 142 15.49 -9.06 -8.81
C MET A 142 16.97 -9.05 -8.38
N ASN A 143 17.48 -7.91 -7.93
CA ASN A 143 18.85 -7.75 -7.44
C ASN A 143 18.99 -7.92 -5.92
N GLY A 144 18.02 -8.57 -5.26
CA GLY A 144 18.12 -8.88 -3.83
C GLY A 144 18.16 -7.63 -2.95
N GLY A 145 17.36 -6.62 -3.29
CA GLY A 145 17.14 -5.42 -2.50
C GLY A 145 17.89 -4.17 -2.98
N ARG A 146 18.46 -4.19 -4.19
CA ARG A 146 19.32 -3.12 -4.72
C ARG A 146 18.88 -2.59 -6.07
N TYR A 147 18.96 -1.28 -6.25
CA TYR A 147 18.85 -0.61 -7.54
C TYR A 147 20.11 0.21 -7.78
N GLY A 148 20.86 -0.12 -8.85
CA GLY A 148 22.21 0.41 -9.03
C GLY A 148 23.10 0.16 -7.82
N ASN A 149 23.65 1.23 -7.24
CA ASN A 149 24.50 1.15 -6.05
C ASN A 149 23.72 1.24 -4.73
N VAL A 150 22.44 1.61 -4.77
CA VAL A 150 21.59 1.84 -3.60
C VAL A 150 21.00 0.52 -3.12
N ARG A 151 20.90 0.34 -1.78
CA ARG A 151 20.22 -0.79 -1.15
C ARG A 151 19.04 -0.27 -0.34
N VAL A 152 17.83 -0.70 -0.70
CA VAL A 152 16.59 -0.38 0.02
C VAL A 152 16.22 -1.51 0.98
N LEU A 153 16.43 -2.77 0.57
CA LEU A 153 16.14 -3.94 1.39
C LEU A 153 17.38 -4.83 1.55
N SER A 154 17.44 -5.59 2.63
CA SER A 154 18.42 -6.67 2.75
C SER A 154 18.06 -7.81 1.79
N ALA A 155 19.06 -8.57 1.32
CA ALA A 155 18.80 -9.72 0.45
C ALA A 155 17.96 -10.80 1.15
N SER A 156 18.15 -10.99 2.47
CA SER A 156 17.33 -11.88 3.29
C SER A 156 15.88 -11.40 3.40
N SER A 157 15.64 -10.09 3.48
CA SER A 157 14.28 -9.54 3.49
C SER A 157 13.56 -9.80 2.16
N VAL A 158 14.24 -9.62 1.02
CA VAL A 158 13.67 -9.92 -0.30
C VAL A 158 13.36 -11.42 -0.44
N ALA A 159 14.28 -12.28 0.00
CA ALA A 159 14.05 -13.73 -0.01
C ALA A 159 12.86 -14.13 0.87
N GLU A 160 12.72 -13.53 2.05
CA GLU A 160 11.59 -13.76 2.95
C GLU A 160 10.26 -13.32 2.31
N MET A 161 10.22 -12.13 1.69
CA MET A 161 9.04 -11.64 0.98
C MET A 161 8.61 -12.55 -0.17
N GLY A 162 9.57 -13.20 -0.84
CA GLY A 162 9.32 -14.15 -1.92
C GLY A 162 8.98 -15.58 -1.47
N SER A 163 9.02 -15.86 -0.17
CA SER A 163 8.64 -17.18 0.36
C SER A 163 7.13 -17.33 0.48
N ASP A 164 6.65 -18.57 0.48
CA ASP A 164 5.23 -18.87 0.65
C ASP A 164 4.80 -18.62 2.11
N GLN A 165 4.18 -17.45 2.33
CA GLN A 165 3.71 -16.98 3.62
C GLN A 165 2.42 -17.66 4.12
N THR A 166 1.95 -18.72 3.41
CA THR A 166 0.71 -19.43 3.74
C THR A 166 0.93 -20.86 4.27
N ARG A 167 2.15 -21.39 4.21
CA ARG A 167 2.43 -22.79 4.59
C ARG A 167 2.21 -23.13 6.07
N ASN A 168 2.36 -22.13 6.94
CA ASN A 168 2.30 -22.27 8.39
C ASN A 168 1.21 -21.37 8.98
N LEU A 169 0.11 -21.19 8.23
CA LEU A 169 -1.11 -20.65 8.78
C LEU A 169 -1.53 -21.48 10.02
N LEU A 170 -2.12 -20.79 11.01
CA LEU A 170 -2.44 -21.30 12.34
C LEU A 170 -3.45 -22.45 12.31
#